data_AF-A0A9X6QKP3-F1
#
_entry.id   AF-A0A9X6QKP3-F1
#
_cell.length_a   1.000
_cell.length_b   1.000
_cell.length_c   1.000
_cell.angle_alpha   90.00
_cell.angle_beta   90.00
_cell.angle_gamma   90.00
#
_symmetry.space_group_name_H-M   'P 1'
#
loop_
_entity.id
_entity.type
_entity.pdbx_description
1 polymer ?
#
loop_
_entity_poly.entity_id
_entity_poly.type
_entity_poly.pdbx_seq_one_letter_code
_entity_poly.pdbx_strand_id
1 'polypeptide(L)'
;MKGKLLKGVLSLGVGLGALYSGTSAQAEVSTNQNDTLKVMTHNVYMLSTNLYPNWGQTERADLIGAADYIKNQDVVILNEVFDNSASDRLLGNLKKEYPNQTAVLGRSSGSEWDKTLGNYSSSTPEDGGVAIVSKWPIAEKIQYVFAKGCGPDNLSNKGFVYTKIKKNDRFVHVIGTHLQAEDSMCGKTSPASVRTNQLKEIQDFIKNKNIPNNEYVLIGGDMNVNKINAENNNDSEYASMFKTLNASVPSYTGHTATWDATTNSIAKYNFPDSPAEYLDYIIASKDHANPSYIENKVLQPKSPQWTVTSWFQKYTYNDYSDHYPVEATISMK
;
A
#
# COMPACT_ATOMS: atom_id res chain seq x y z
N MET A 1 -38.43 -34.56 36.37
CA MET A 1 -39.54 -35.53 36.17
C MET A 1 -40.87 -34.87 36.53
N LYS A 2 -41.73 -34.63 35.54
CA LYS A 2 -43.21 -34.67 35.59
C LYS A 2 -43.73 -34.08 34.28
N GLY A 3 -44.08 -34.99 33.37
CA GLY A 3 -44.64 -34.66 32.06
C GLY A 3 -46.08 -34.17 32.17
N LYS A 4 -46.46 -33.27 31.27
CA LYS A 4 -47.85 -32.92 30.98
C LYS A 4 -48.13 -33.35 29.54
N LEU A 5 -49.13 -34.21 29.36
CA LEU A 5 -49.64 -34.61 28.06
C LEU A 5 -51.12 -34.17 27.90
N LEU A 6 -51.34 -33.54 26.75
CA LEU A 6 -52.53 -33.52 25.88
C LEU A 6 -53.91 -33.14 26.43
N LYS A 7 -54.42 -32.01 25.92
CA LYS A 7 -55.74 -31.89 25.28
C LYS A 7 -55.66 -30.83 24.17
N GLY A 8 -56.31 -31.06 23.03
CA GLY A 8 -56.60 -29.97 22.09
C GLY A 8 -56.75 -30.38 20.63
N VAL A 9 -57.96 -30.81 20.28
CA VAL A 9 -58.47 -30.96 18.91
C VAL A 9 -58.39 -29.61 18.17
N LEU A 10 -57.97 -29.59 16.89
CA LEU A 10 -58.18 -28.43 16.02
C LEU A 10 -58.82 -28.84 14.69
N SER A 11 -59.94 -28.17 14.44
CA SER A 11 -60.84 -28.20 13.29
C SER A 11 -60.21 -27.65 12.00
N LEU A 12 -60.58 -28.24 10.86
CA LEU A 12 -60.36 -27.68 9.53
C LEU A 12 -61.21 -26.41 9.34
N GLY A 13 -60.55 -25.29 9.04
CA GLY A 13 -61.17 -24.08 8.48
C GLY A 13 -60.48 -23.75 7.15
N VAL A 14 -61.23 -23.86 6.05
CA VAL A 14 -60.79 -23.46 4.71
C VAL A 14 -60.93 -21.94 4.61
N GLY A 15 -59.81 -21.23 4.45
CA GLY A 15 -59.78 -19.80 4.13
C GLY A 15 -59.03 -19.59 2.82
N LEU A 16 -59.75 -19.15 1.78
CA LEU A 16 -59.17 -18.65 0.53
C LEU A 16 -58.40 -17.35 0.82
N GLY A 17 -57.07 -17.42 0.82
CA GLY A 17 -56.19 -16.25 0.81
C GLY A 17 -55.64 -16.03 -0.60
N ALA A 18 -55.93 -14.87 -1.19
CA ALA A 18 -55.35 -14.43 -2.45
C ALA A 18 -53.82 -14.31 -2.30
N LEU A 19 -53.09 -15.06 -3.11
CA LEU A 19 -51.62 -15.02 -3.19
C LEU A 19 -51.20 -13.76 -3.95
N TYR A 20 -50.84 -12.70 -3.23
CA TYR A 20 -49.96 -11.68 -3.77
C TYR A 20 -48.54 -12.27 -3.83
N SER A 21 -48.13 -12.68 -5.02
CA SER A 21 -46.73 -13.02 -5.30
C SER A 21 -45.88 -11.76 -5.30
N GLY A 22 -45.44 -11.36 -4.11
CA GLY A 22 -44.36 -10.39 -3.96
C GLY A 22 -43.06 -11.06 -4.35
N THR A 23 -42.62 -10.90 -5.60
CA THR A 23 -41.24 -11.13 -5.99
C THR A 23 -40.37 -10.15 -5.24
N SER A 24 -39.74 -10.59 -4.15
CA SER A 24 -38.56 -9.94 -3.61
C SER A 24 -37.45 -10.08 -4.64
N ALA A 25 -37.33 -9.09 -5.52
CA ALA A 25 -36.15 -8.92 -6.34
C ALA A 25 -34.98 -8.68 -5.39
N GLN A 26 -34.24 -9.75 -5.11
CA GLN A 26 -32.91 -9.65 -4.56
C GLN A 26 -32.11 -8.98 -5.67
N ALA A 27 -31.87 -7.67 -5.52
CA ALA A 27 -31.00 -6.94 -6.42
C ALA A 27 -29.62 -7.60 -6.33
N GLU A 28 -29.28 -8.41 -7.33
CA GLU A 28 -27.89 -8.71 -7.62
C GLU A 28 -27.24 -7.35 -7.89
N VAL A 29 -26.48 -6.86 -6.92
CA VAL A 29 -25.54 -5.77 -7.17
C VAL A 29 -24.48 -6.38 -8.07
N SER A 30 -24.71 -6.30 -9.38
CA SER A 30 -23.68 -6.51 -10.37
C SER A 30 -22.63 -5.43 -10.11
N THR A 31 -21.59 -5.76 -9.35
CA THR A 31 -20.39 -4.94 -9.29
C THR A 31 -19.76 -5.01 -10.68
N ASN A 32 -20.08 -4.03 -11.52
CA ASN A 32 -19.37 -3.83 -12.78
C ASN A 32 -17.88 -3.79 -12.44
N GLN A 33 -17.10 -4.76 -12.91
CA GLN A 33 -15.64 -4.81 -12.76
C GLN A 33 -14.96 -3.51 -13.25
N ASN A 34 -15.65 -2.77 -14.13
CA ASN A 34 -15.23 -1.46 -14.60
C ASN A 34 -15.23 -0.38 -13.51
N ASP A 35 -16.11 -0.49 -12.52
CA ASP A 35 -16.35 0.49 -11.45
C ASP A 35 -15.60 0.16 -10.15
N THR A 36 -14.77 -0.88 -10.15
CA THR A 36 -13.86 -1.18 -9.03
C THR A 36 -12.43 -0.95 -9.45
N LEU A 37 -11.66 -0.26 -8.61
CA LEU A 37 -10.21 -0.10 -8.75
C LEU A 37 -9.51 -0.87 -7.62
N LYS A 38 -8.53 -1.69 -8.00
CA LYS A 38 -7.71 -2.50 -7.08
C LYS A 38 -6.28 -1.98 -7.08
N VAL A 39 -5.82 -1.51 -5.93
CA VAL A 39 -4.45 -0.99 -5.77
C VAL A 39 -3.81 -1.72 -4.62
N MET A 40 -2.57 -2.19 -4.80
CA MET A 40 -1.78 -2.77 -3.72
C MET A 40 -0.57 -1.88 -3.43
N THR A 41 -0.17 -1.82 -2.17
CA THR A 41 1.14 -1.30 -1.77
C THR A 41 1.88 -2.34 -0.95
N HIS A 42 3.18 -2.47 -1.18
CA HIS A 42 4.04 -3.36 -0.42
C HIS A 42 5.45 -2.79 -0.29
N ASN A 43 5.89 -2.56 0.95
CA ASN A 43 7.31 -2.45 1.26
C ASN A 43 7.95 -3.85 1.15
N VAL A 44 8.83 -4.04 0.16
CA VAL A 44 9.40 -5.36 -0.19
C VAL A 44 10.79 -5.61 0.41
N TYR A 45 11.31 -4.69 1.22
CA TYR A 45 12.56 -4.84 1.97
C TYR A 45 13.74 -5.32 1.11
N MET A 46 13.94 -4.73 -0.07
CA MET A 46 15.05 -5.07 -0.96
C MET A 46 16.22 -4.10 -0.76
N LEU A 47 16.78 -4.10 0.45
CA LEU A 47 17.98 -3.34 0.80
C LEU A 47 19.14 -3.65 -0.16
N SER A 48 20.02 -2.68 -0.43
CA SER A 48 21.21 -2.89 -1.26
C SER A 48 22.07 -4.07 -0.78
N THR A 49 22.33 -5.02 -1.68
CA THR A 49 23.17 -6.18 -1.41
C THR A 49 24.63 -5.82 -1.13
N ASN A 50 25.06 -4.59 -1.47
CA ASN A 50 26.39 -4.09 -1.11
C ASN A 50 26.55 -3.83 0.40
N LEU A 51 25.46 -3.47 1.07
CA LEU A 51 25.42 -3.30 2.53
C LEU A 51 24.91 -4.56 3.24
N TYR A 52 23.99 -5.26 2.58
CA TYR A 52 23.16 -6.30 3.17
C TYR A 52 23.14 -7.56 2.28
N PRO A 53 24.28 -8.25 2.08
CA PRO A 53 24.43 -9.28 1.03
C PRO A 53 23.61 -10.55 1.23
N ASN A 54 23.07 -10.78 2.43
CA ASN A 54 22.47 -12.08 2.81
C ASN A 54 21.00 -11.95 3.24
N TRP A 55 20.24 -11.05 2.64
CA TRP A 55 18.78 -10.91 2.88
C TRP A 55 17.90 -11.53 1.79
N GLY A 56 18.50 -12.37 0.94
CA GLY A 56 17.79 -13.15 -0.07
C GLY A 56 17.10 -12.29 -1.13
N GLN A 57 17.54 -11.05 -1.36
CA GLN A 57 16.86 -10.08 -2.23
C GLN A 57 16.55 -10.64 -3.62
N THR A 58 17.53 -11.29 -4.27
CA THR A 58 17.35 -11.89 -5.59
C THR A 58 16.35 -13.05 -5.59
N GLU A 59 16.41 -13.93 -4.59
CA GLU A 59 15.47 -15.05 -4.46
C GLU A 59 14.06 -14.53 -4.18
N ARG A 60 13.92 -13.55 -3.27
CA ARG A 60 12.64 -12.91 -2.97
C ARG A 60 12.06 -12.14 -4.15
N ALA A 61 12.89 -11.57 -5.03
CA ALA A 61 12.40 -10.98 -6.28
C ALA A 61 11.69 -11.98 -7.19
N ASP A 62 12.13 -13.24 -7.20
CA ASP A 62 11.43 -14.33 -7.90
C ASP A 62 10.18 -14.77 -7.16
N LEU A 63 10.29 -14.97 -5.84
CA LEU A 63 9.17 -15.42 -5.01
C LEU A 63 8.01 -14.41 -5.06
N ILE A 64 8.29 -13.11 -4.91
CA ILE A 64 7.29 -12.04 -4.98
C ILE A 64 6.69 -11.98 -6.39
N GLY A 65 7.53 -11.96 -7.43
CA GLY A 65 7.07 -11.88 -8.82
C GLY A 65 6.15 -13.04 -9.23
N ALA A 66 6.32 -14.22 -8.60
CA ALA A 66 5.48 -15.38 -8.83
C ALA A 66 4.26 -15.46 -7.89
N ALA A 67 4.25 -14.77 -6.76
CA ALA A 67 3.26 -14.92 -5.71
C ALA A 67 1.83 -14.59 -6.17
N ASP A 68 0.84 -15.25 -5.55
CA ASP A 68 -0.57 -15.03 -5.86
C ASP A 68 -1.12 -13.73 -5.26
N TYR A 69 -0.59 -13.29 -4.12
CA TYR A 69 -1.10 -12.10 -3.43
C TYR A 69 -0.95 -10.82 -4.25
N ILE A 70 0.11 -10.73 -5.07
CA ILE A 70 0.42 -9.54 -5.87
C ILE A 70 -0.32 -9.55 -7.22
N LYS A 71 -1.04 -10.61 -7.56
CA LYS A 71 -1.81 -10.71 -8.82
C LYS A 71 -3.16 -9.98 -8.71
N ASN A 72 -3.81 -9.82 -9.86
CA ASN A 72 -5.16 -9.31 -10.02
C ASN A 72 -5.38 -7.88 -9.49
N GLN A 73 -4.32 -7.08 -9.44
CA GLN A 73 -4.42 -5.66 -9.12
C GLN A 73 -4.52 -4.84 -10.42
N ASP A 74 -5.02 -3.61 -10.33
CA ASP A 74 -4.90 -2.64 -11.42
C ASP A 74 -3.56 -1.91 -11.35
N VAL A 75 -3.08 -1.63 -10.15
CA VAL A 75 -1.85 -0.90 -9.85
C VAL A 75 -1.18 -1.49 -8.62
N VAL A 76 0.15 -1.57 -8.63
CA VAL A 76 0.96 -1.97 -7.48
C VAL A 76 2.02 -0.90 -7.21
N ILE A 77 2.07 -0.43 -5.97
CA ILE A 77 3.09 0.47 -5.43
C ILE A 77 4.11 -0.41 -4.69
N LEU A 78 5.38 -0.24 -5.00
CA LEU A 78 6.48 -0.93 -4.34
C LEU A 78 7.31 0.08 -3.56
N ASN A 79 7.60 -0.24 -2.29
CA ASN A 79 8.57 0.48 -1.47
C ASN A 79 9.79 -0.40 -1.18
N GLU A 80 10.91 0.25 -0.88
CA GLU A 80 12.22 -0.37 -0.63
C GLU A 80 12.74 -1.29 -1.74
N VAL A 81 12.47 -0.95 -3.00
CA VAL A 81 13.12 -1.59 -4.16
C VAL A 81 14.51 -0.99 -4.44
N PHE A 82 15.34 -0.89 -3.39
CA PHE A 82 16.64 -0.21 -3.42
C PHE A 82 17.69 -0.96 -4.23
N ASP A 83 17.93 -2.24 -3.94
CA ASP A 83 18.96 -3.02 -4.64
C ASP A 83 18.69 -3.05 -6.15
N ASN A 84 19.58 -2.45 -6.94
CA ASN A 84 19.36 -2.28 -8.38
C ASN A 84 19.09 -3.61 -9.09
N SER A 85 19.84 -4.67 -8.76
CA SER A 85 19.72 -5.95 -9.46
C SER A 85 18.44 -6.70 -9.07
N ALA A 86 18.13 -6.77 -7.78
CA ALA A 86 16.93 -7.44 -7.29
C ALA A 86 15.66 -6.69 -7.66
N SER A 87 15.68 -5.34 -7.61
CA SER A 87 14.55 -4.52 -8.03
C SER A 87 14.28 -4.64 -9.54
N ASP A 88 15.30 -4.55 -10.39
CA ASP A 88 15.13 -4.73 -11.83
C ASP A 88 14.63 -6.15 -12.16
N ARG A 89 15.10 -7.16 -11.41
CA ARG A 89 14.60 -8.53 -11.52
C ARG A 89 13.13 -8.65 -11.11
N LEU A 90 12.73 -8.07 -9.98
CA LEU A 90 11.34 -8.06 -9.52
C LEU A 90 10.44 -7.37 -10.56
N LEU A 91 10.84 -6.19 -11.01
CA LEU A 91 10.15 -5.44 -12.06
C LEU A 91 10.06 -6.24 -13.37
N GLY A 92 11.11 -6.99 -13.73
CA GLY A 92 11.10 -7.91 -14.87
C GLY A 92 10.11 -9.06 -14.69
N ASN A 93 10.03 -9.64 -13.49
CA ASN A 93 9.11 -10.73 -13.17
C ASN A 93 7.64 -10.29 -13.18
N LEU A 94 7.35 -9.06 -12.73
CA LEU A 94 6.00 -8.50 -12.71
C LEU A 94 5.50 -8.05 -14.09
N LYS A 95 6.41 -7.85 -15.06
CA LYS A 95 6.12 -7.30 -16.39
C LYS A 95 5.04 -8.04 -17.18
N LYS A 96 4.87 -9.36 -16.95
CA LYS A 96 3.84 -10.15 -17.64
C LYS A 96 2.42 -9.69 -17.32
N GLU A 97 2.18 -9.33 -16.06
CA GLU A 97 0.86 -8.90 -15.57
C GLU A 97 0.77 -7.37 -15.50
N TYR A 98 1.89 -6.70 -15.21
CA TYR A 98 1.99 -5.26 -15.01
C TYR A 98 3.00 -4.62 -15.99
N PRO A 99 2.76 -4.64 -17.31
CA PRO A 99 3.74 -4.22 -18.31
C PRO A 99 4.06 -2.71 -18.30
N ASN A 100 3.19 -1.89 -17.69
CA ASN A 100 3.36 -0.43 -17.65
C ASN A 100 4.00 -0.05 -16.32
N GLN A 101 5.26 0.37 -16.36
CA GLN A 101 6.07 0.57 -15.14
C GLN A 101 6.75 1.93 -15.15
N THR A 102 6.94 2.50 -13.98
CA THR A 102 7.88 3.61 -13.77
C THR A 102 9.30 3.09 -13.62
N ALA A 103 10.29 3.98 -13.73
CA ALA A 103 11.60 3.71 -13.16
C ALA A 103 11.52 3.75 -11.62
N VAL A 104 12.60 3.36 -10.95
CA VAL A 104 12.73 3.55 -9.50
C VAL A 104 13.05 5.01 -9.21
N LEU A 105 12.30 5.61 -8.29
CA LEU A 105 12.46 6.97 -7.80
C LEU A 105 13.91 7.26 -7.45
N GLY A 106 14.47 8.37 -7.95
CA GLY A 106 15.78 8.86 -7.55
C GLY A 106 16.97 8.07 -8.08
N ARG A 107 16.76 7.01 -8.86
CA ARG A 107 17.84 6.21 -9.48
C ARG A 107 18.39 6.88 -10.75
N SER A 108 17.54 7.61 -11.46
CA SER A 108 17.85 8.30 -12.72
C SER A 108 16.89 9.48 -12.93
N SER A 109 17.26 10.41 -13.81
CA SER A 109 16.49 11.64 -14.11
C SER A 109 16.44 11.94 -15.61
N GLY A 110 16.48 10.91 -16.44
CA GLY A 110 16.40 10.99 -17.89
C GLY A 110 14.96 11.02 -18.41
N SER A 111 14.79 10.67 -19.69
CA SER A 111 13.51 10.70 -20.39
C SER A 111 12.51 9.62 -19.95
N GLU A 112 12.91 8.70 -19.08
CA GLU A 112 12.02 7.74 -18.43
C GLU A 112 11.04 8.40 -17.44
N TRP A 113 11.34 9.64 -17.03
CA TRP A 113 10.47 10.52 -16.25
C TRP A 113 10.02 11.71 -17.09
N ASP A 114 8.72 11.99 -17.12
CA ASP A 114 8.21 13.19 -17.79
C ASP A 114 8.67 14.45 -17.06
N LYS A 115 8.79 14.37 -15.73
CA LYS A 115 9.39 15.40 -14.88
C LYS A 115 10.12 14.79 -13.69
N THR A 116 11.29 15.36 -13.39
CA THR A 116 12.01 15.15 -12.13
C THR A 116 11.91 16.42 -11.31
N LEU A 117 11.27 16.33 -10.14
CA LEU A 117 10.96 17.46 -9.26
C LEU A 117 11.63 17.30 -7.90
N GLY A 118 11.61 18.37 -7.10
CA GLY A 118 12.12 18.36 -5.74
C GLY A 118 13.65 18.36 -5.68
N ASN A 119 14.21 17.82 -4.60
CA ASN A 119 15.63 17.90 -4.28
C ASN A 119 16.44 16.70 -4.81
N TYR A 120 16.22 16.32 -6.07
CA TYR A 120 16.95 15.21 -6.67
C TYR A 120 18.45 15.48 -6.71
N SER A 121 19.24 14.47 -6.33
CA SER A 121 20.70 14.49 -6.50
C SER A 121 21.18 13.20 -7.15
N SER A 122 22.02 13.31 -8.18
CA SER A 122 22.65 12.15 -8.84
C SER A 122 23.86 11.60 -8.07
N SER A 123 24.17 12.14 -6.88
CA SER A 123 25.29 11.72 -6.05
C SER A 123 24.86 11.10 -4.72
N THR A 124 23.57 10.83 -4.52
CA THR A 124 23.12 10.09 -3.34
C THR A 124 23.70 8.67 -3.38
N PRO A 125 24.14 8.14 -2.22
CA PRO A 125 24.56 6.74 -2.11
C PRO A 125 23.47 5.73 -2.51
N GLU A 126 22.20 6.08 -2.36
CA GLU A 126 21.07 5.21 -2.66
C GLU A 126 19.92 5.96 -3.37
N ASP A 127 19.11 5.23 -4.12
CA ASP A 127 17.87 5.75 -4.70
C ASP A 127 16.70 5.78 -3.69
N GLY A 128 15.54 6.28 -4.09
CA GLY A 128 14.38 6.43 -3.20
C GLY A 128 13.59 5.14 -2.96
N GLY A 129 13.88 4.06 -3.69
CA GLY A 129 13.27 2.75 -3.47
C GLY A 129 11.76 2.69 -3.74
N VAL A 130 11.20 3.61 -4.54
CA VAL A 130 9.77 3.62 -4.88
C VAL A 130 9.56 3.39 -6.37
N ALA A 131 8.65 2.47 -6.72
CA ALA A 131 8.21 2.27 -8.09
C ALA A 131 6.70 1.97 -8.16
N ILE A 132 6.09 2.27 -9.30
CA ILE A 132 4.69 1.93 -9.57
C ILE A 132 4.62 1.10 -10.84
N VAL A 133 3.87 -0.01 -10.79
CA VAL A 133 3.57 -0.86 -11.93
C VAL A 133 2.06 -0.99 -12.12
N SER A 134 1.61 -1.12 -13.37
CA SER A 134 0.19 -1.20 -13.70
C SER A 134 -0.07 -2.10 -14.90
N LYS A 135 -1.22 -2.76 -14.89
CA LYS A 135 -1.76 -3.45 -16.06
C LYS A 135 -2.30 -2.48 -17.11
N TRP A 136 -2.57 -1.23 -16.71
CA TRP A 136 -3.14 -0.18 -17.55
C TRP A 136 -2.07 0.80 -18.03
N PRO A 137 -2.26 1.44 -19.21
CA PRO A 137 -1.33 2.45 -19.71
C PRO A 137 -1.12 3.62 -18.73
N ILE A 138 0.14 3.95 -18.49
CA ILE A 138 0.54 5.13 -17.71
C ILE A 138 0.75 6.29 -18.69
N ALA A 139 -0.11 7.30 -18.61
CA ALA A 139 -0.11 8.49 -19.46
C ALA A 139 0.86 9.58 -19.01
N GLU A 140 1.24 9.59 -17.73
CA GLU A 140 2.20 10.55 -17.17
C GLU A 140 2.93 9.92 -15.98
N LYS A 141 4.25 10.11 -15.89
CA LYS A 141 5.16 9.63 -14.85
C LYS A 141 6.00 10.78 -14.32
N ILE A 142 5.85 11.10 -13.05
CA ILE A 142 6.63 12.17 -12.39
C ILE A 142 7.27 11.60 -11.14
N GLN A 143 8.53 11.93 -10.92
CA GLN A 143 9.18 11.71 -9.62
C GLN A 143 9.37 13.04 -8.88
N TYR A 144 9.29 12.98 -7.57
CA TYR A 144 9.57 14.10 -6.69
C TYR A 144 10.41 13.62 -5.51
N VAL A 145 11.58 14.23 -5.31
CA VAL A 145 12.45 13.95 -4.16
C VAL A 145 12.18 14.97 -3.06
N PHE A 146 11.90 14.50 -1.83
CA PHE A 146 11.58 15.37 -0.71
C PHE A 146 12.71 16.35 -0.38
N ALA A 147 12.36 17.54 0.08
CA ALA A 147 13.36 18.55 0.45
C ALA A 147 14.15 18.18 1.71
N LYS A 148 13.58 17.36 2.61
CA LYS A 148 14.16 17.06 3.92
C LYS A 148 14.00 15.58 4.28
N GLY A 149 15.02 15.07 4.98
CA GLY A 149 15.07 13.76 5.63
C GLY A 149 15.97 13.82 6.87
N CYS A 150 15.97 12.75 7.65
CA CYS A 150 16.81 12.56 8.84
C CYS A 150 17.66 11.29 8.69
N GLY A 151 18.79 11.25 9.40
CA GLY A 151 19.64 10.05 9.45
C GLY A 151 20.04 9.52 8.07
N PRO A 152 20.05 8.18 7.86
CA PRO A 152 20.40 7.57 6.59
C PRO A 152 19.38 7.86 5.49
N ASP A 153 18.12 8.18 5.83
CA ASP A 153 17.10 8.58 4.83
C ASP A 153 17.51 9.87 4.09
N ASN A 154 18.32 10.75 4.70
CA ASN A 154 18.85 11.94 4.04
C ASN A 154 19.94 11.63 2.99
N LEU A 155 20.44 10.39 2.95
CA LEU A 155 21.41 9.91 1.95
C LEU A 155 20.74 9.12 0.82
N SER A 156 19.42 9.02 0.83
CA SER A 156 18.62 8.41 -0.23
C SER A 156 17.73 9.48 -0.86
N ASN A 157 17.46 9.36 -2.16
CA ASN A 157 16.49 10.21 -2.86
C ASN A 157 15.03 9.87 -2.47
N LYS A 158 14.71 9.79 -1.16
CA LYS A 158 13.35 9.54 -0.64
C LYS A 158 12.37 10.60 -1.15
N GLY A 159 11.14 10.20 -1.40
CA GLY A 159 10.20 11.00 -2.18
C GLY A 159 8.96 10.23 -2.57
N PHE A 160 8.32 10.70 -3.64
CA PHE A 160 7.16 10.03 -4.20
C PHE A 160 7.22 9.94 -5.74
N VAL A 161 6.50 8.95 -6.24
CA VAL A 161 6.23 8.71 -7.66
C VAL A 161 4.77 9.01 -7.92
N TYR A 162 4.49 9.91 -8.84
CA TYR A 162 3.15 10.18 -9.35
C TYR A 162 2.94 9.49 -10.70
N THR A 163 1.76 8.91 -10.88
CA THR A 163 1.31 8.36 -12.15
C THR A 163 -0.10 8.83 -12.50
N LYS A 164 -0.32 9.16 -13.77
CA LYS A 164 -1.66 9.27 -14.37
C LYS A 164 -1.94 8.01 -15.18
N ILE A 165 -2.94 7.23 -14.80
CA ILE A 165 -3.20 5.90 -15.36
C ILE A 165 -4.57 5.88 -16.03
N LYS A 166 -4.66 5.33 -17.25
CA LYS A 166 -5.91 5.21 -18.00
C LYS A 166 -6.53 3.82 -17.78
N LYS A 167 -7.41 3.68 -16.78
CA LYS A 167 -8.18 2.46 -16.53
C LYS A 167 -9.48 2.52 -17.33
N ASN A 168 -9.63 1.67 -18.33
CA ASN A 168 -10.71 1.77 -19.32
C ASN A 168 -10.77 3.22 -19.88
N ASP A 169 -11.93 3.86 -19.84
CA ASP A 169 -12.11 5.24 -20.32
C ASP A 169 -11.85 6.31 -19.25
N ARG A 170 -11.42 5.94 -18.04
CA ARG A 170 -11.22 6.87 -16.90
C ARG A 170 -9.75 7.06 -16.56
N PHE A 171 -9.36 8.29 -16.26
CA PHE A 171 -8.07 8.55 -15.63
C PHE A 171 -8.17 8.43 -14.11
N VAL A 172 -7.20 7.74 -13.53
CA VAL A 172 -6.97 7.66 -12.09
C VAL A 172 -5.53 8.10 -11.82
N HIS A 173 -5.32 8.71 -10.66
CA HIS A 173 -4.03 9.23 -10.25
C HIS A 173 -3.55 8.45 -9.03
N VAL A 174 -2.35 7.89 -9.11
CA VAL A 174 -1.76 7.12 -8.02
C VAL A 174 -0.40 7.72 -7.69
N ILE A 175 -0.26 8.12 -6.42
CA ILE A 175 1.00 8.56 -5.82
C ILE A 175 1.49 7.46 -4.89
N GLY A 176 2.65 6.90 -5.22
CA GLY A 176 3.39 5.95 -4.39
C GLY A 176 4.49 6.68 -3.63
N THR A 177 4.62 6.45 -2.34
CA THR A 177 5.61 7.16 -1.49
C THR A 177 6.21 6.23 -0.44
N HIS A 178 7.37 6.58 0.11
CA HIS A 178 7.91 6.01 1.34
C HIS A 178 8.46 7.16 2.18
N LEU A 179 7.82 7.44 3.31
CA LEU A 179 8.16 8.60 4.15
C LEU A 179 9.37 8.32 5.06
N GLN A 180 9.79 9.34 5.80
CA GLN A 180 10.84 9.26 6.81
C GLN A 180 10.52 8.18 7.87
N ALA A 181 11.46 7.25 8.06
CA ALA A 181 11.37 6.24 9.12
C ALA A 181 11.62 6.83 10.51
N GLU A 182 11.25 6.12 11.57
CA GLU A 182 11.72 6.45 12.92
C GLU A 182 13.25 6.37 12.98
N ASP A 183 13.88 7.43 13.47
CA ASP A 183 15.33 7.47 13.64
C ASP A 183 15.70 8.26 14.91
N SER A 184 16.52 7.63 15.75
CA SER A 184 17.11 8.22 16.95
C SER A 184 17.99 9.46 16.66
N MET A 185 18.51 9.59 15.44
CA MET A 185 19.42 10.65 14.99
C MET A 185 18.74 11.61 14.00
N CYS A 186 17.70 12.31 14.46
CA CYS A 186 16.97 13.31 13.67
C CYS A 186 17.32 14.78 14.02
N GLY A 187 18.52 15.00 14.57
CA GLY A 187 19.06 16.34 14.84
C GLY A 187 18.18 17.17 15.79
N LYS A 188 17.80 18.38 15.37
CA LYS A 188 16.91 19.28 16.13
C LYS A 188 15.43 19.11 15.77
N THR A 189 15.12 18.17 14.88
CA THR A 189 13.77 17.85 14.42
C THR A 189 13.36 16.47 14.93
N SER A 190 12.07 16.13 14.83
CA SER A 190 11.60 14.76 15.05
C SER A 190 11.24 14.09 13.73
N PRO A 191 11.33 12.76 13.61
CA PRO A 191 10.85 12.02 12.45
C PRO A 191 9.42 12.41 12.05
N ALA A 192 8.51 12.51 13.02
CA ALA A 192 7.13 12.94 12.79
C ALA A 192 7.00 14.34 12.15
N SER A 193 7.85 15.30 12.56
CA SER A 193 7.87 16.64 11.95
C SER A 193 8.36 16.62 10.50
N VAL A 194 9.29 15.72 10.18
CA VAL A 194 9.80 15.51 8.82
C VAL A 194 8.70 14.88 7.96
N ARG A 195 8.05 13.81 8.44
CA ARG A 195 6.92 13.19 7.75
C ARG A 195 5.79 14.18 7.47
N THR A 196 5.45 15.02 8.44
CA THR A 196 4.45 16.10 8.22
C THR A 196 4.86 17.06 7.11
N ASN A 197 6.16 17.40 7.01
CA ASN A 197 6.66 18.24 5.93
C ASN A 197 6.60 17.53 4.56
N GLN A 198 6.98 16.27 4.49
CA GLN A 198 6.89 15.44 3.28
C GLN A 198 5.44 15.27 2.81
N LEU A 199 4.51 15.00 3.74
CA LEU A 199 3.06 14.95 3.46
C LEU A 199 2.55 16.27 2.89
N LYS A 200 3.06 17.40 3.40
CA LYS A 200 2.73 18.72 2.85
C LYS A 200 3.26 18.89 1.42
N GLU A 201 4.47 18.43 1.12
CA GLU A 201 5.01 18.46 -0.25
C GLU A 201 4.14 17.64 -1.23
N ILE A 202 3.65 16.46 -0.79
CA ILE A 202 2.70 15.66 -1.57
C ILE A 202 1.41 16.45 -1.83
N GLN A 203 0.80 17.03 -0.80
CA GLN A 203 -0.46 17.76 -0.96
C GLN A 203 -0.29 19.01 -1.84
N ASP A 204 0.78 19.77 -1.63
CA ASP A 204 1.11 20.95 -2.45
C ASP A 204 1.31 20.56 -3.93
N PHE A 205 1.94 19.40 -4.21
CA PHE A 205 2.05 18.86 -5.55
C PHE A 205 0.67 18.55 -6.15
N ILE A 206 -0.18 17.82 -5.44
CA ILE A 206 -1.53 17.45 -5.89
C ILE A 206 -2.32 18.72 -6.25
N LYS A 207 -2.32 19.71 -5.35
CA LYS A 207 -3.01 20.98 -5.56
C LYS A 207 -2.49 21.74 -6.78
N ASN A 208 -1.17 21.79 -6.98
CA ASN A 208 -0.55 22.47 -8.12
C ASN A 208 -0.71 21.70 -9.44
N LYS A 209 -0.99 20.39 -9.38
CA LYS A 209 -1.18 19.57 -10.59
C LYS A 209 -2.50 19.88 -11.31
N ASN A 210 -3.45 20.54 -10.64
CA ASN A 210 -4.76 20.91 -11.17
C ASN A 210 -5.49 19.70 -11.77
N ILE A 211 -5.50 18.59 -11.03
CA ILE A 211 -6.21 17.37 -11.40
C ILE A 211 -7.72 17.66 -11.32
N PRO A 212 -8.53 17.22 -12.30
CA PRO A 212 -9.98 17.37 -12.23
C PRO A 212 -10.56 16.76 -10.95
N ASN A 213 -11.47 17.49 -10.30
CA ASN A 213 -12.07 17.04 -9.04
C ASN A 213 -13.01 15.83 -9.18
N ASN A 214 -13.24 15.36 -10.40
CA ASN A 214 -14.04 14.16 -10.71
C ASN A 214 -13.16 12.95 -11.12
N GLU A 215 -11.84 13.08 -11.08
CA GLU A 215 -10.88 11.97 -11.23
C GLU A 215 -10.40 11.51 -9.84
N TYR A 216 -10.12 10.22 -9.66
CA TYR A 216 -9.67 9.67 -8.38
C TYR A 216 -8.19 9.98 -8.15
N VAL A 217 -7.84 10.48 -6.96
CA VAL A 217 -6.45 10.71 -6.54
C VAL A 217 -6.16 9.90 -5.29
N LEU A 218 -5.29 8.90 -5.43
CA LEU A 218 -4.87 8.01 -4.37
C LEU A 218 -3.42 8.29 -3.96
N ILE A 219 -3.15 8.21 -2.67
CA ILE A 219 -1.81 8.30 -2.09
C ILE A 219 -1.61 7.02 -1.29
N GLY A 220 -0.54 6.28 -1.57
CA GLY A 220 -0.26 5.03 -0.87
C GLY A 220 1.21 4.70 -0.75
N GLY A 221 1.52 3.80 0.17
CA GLY A 221 2.88 3.47 0.56
C GLY A 221 3.05 3.27 2.06
N ASP A 222 4.29 3.00 2.44
CA ASP A 222 4.75 3.05 3.82
C ASP A 222 4.87 4.51 4.28
N MET A 223 3.93 4.91 5.13
CA MET A 223 3.87 6.27 5.66
C MET A 223 4.73 6.42 6.92
N ASN A 224 5.21 5.34 7.53
CA ASN A 224 5.85 5.38 8.85
C ASN A 224 5.02 6.14 9.92
N VAL A 225 3.70 6.18 9.76
CA VAL A 225 2.76 6.80 10.71
C VAL A 225 1.94 5.68 11.34
N ASN A 226 2.13 5.43 12.64
CA ASN A 226 1.50 4.30 13.30
C ASN A 226 0.02 4.57 13.65
N LYS A 227 -0.89 3.70 13.19
CA LYS A 227 -2.32 3.72 13.53
C LYS A 227 -2.61 3.15 14.92
N ILE A 228 -1.85 2.14 15.35
CA ILE A 228 -2.18 1.35 16.55
C ILE A 228 -2.19 2.26 17.78
N ASN A 229 -3.29 2.17 18.56
CA ASN A 229 -3.57 3.03 19.72
C ASN A 229 -3.73 4.54 19.42
N ALA A 230 -3.72 4.96 18.16
CA ALA A 230 -3.83 6.37 17.74
C ALA A 230 -5.20 6.73 17.14
N GLU A 231 -6.02 5.74 16.77
CA GLU A 231 -7.27 5.90 15.99
C GLU A 231 -8.31 6.82 16.66
N ASN A 232 -8.36 6.81 17.99
CA ASN A 232 -9.30 7.62 18.78
C ASN A 232 -8.67 8.92 19.30
N ASN A 233 -7.42 9.21 18.92
CA ASN A 233 -6.71 10.41 19.33
C ASN A 233 -6.61 11.39 18.15
N ASN A 234 -7.40 12.46 18.19
CA ASN A 234 -7.44 13.49 17.14
C ASN A 234 -6.15 14.34 17.02
N ASP A 235 -5.28 14.28 18.01
CA ASP A 235 -3.99 14.96 18.06
C ASP A 235 -2.82 14.02 17.71
N SER A 236 -3.11 12.75 17.39
CA SER A 236 -2.10 11.81 16.92
C SER A 236 -1.52 12.22 15.56
N GLU A 237 -0.33 11.71 15.27
CA GLU A 237 0.26 11.82 13.93
C GLU A 237 -0.63 11.15 12.87
N TYR A 238 -1.23 10.01 13.21
CA TYR A 238 -2.22 9.32 12.37
C TYR A 238 -3.37 10.24 11.96
N ALA A 239 -4.01 10.94 12.90
CA ALA A 239 -5.05 11.91 12.58
C ALA A 239 -4.51 13.09 11.74
N SER A 240 -3.29 13.53 12.03
CA SER A 240 -2.62 14.63 11.32
C SER A 240 -2.25 14.30 9.88
N MET A 241 -1.99 13.02 9.55
CA MET A 241 -1.75 12.54 8.19
C MET A 241 -2.94 12.84 7.28
N PHE A 242 -4.15 12.45 7.68
CA PHE A 242 -5.36 12.71 6.89
C PHE A 242 -5.70 14.19 6.77
N LYS A 243 -5.42 14.98 7.82
CA LYS A 243 -5.59 16.44 7.78
C LYS A 243 -4.62 17.07 6.76
N THR A 244 -3.35 16.69 6.80
CA THR A 244 -2.29 17.26 5.94
C THR A 244 -2.51 16.93 4.47
N LEU A 245 -2.82 15.66 4.15
CA LEU A 245 -3.10 15.21 2.79
C LEU A 245 -4.52 15.56 2.31
N ASN A 246 -5.35 16.12 3.18
CA ASN A 246 -6.79 16.28 2.98
C ASN A 246 -7.45 14.99 2.44
N ALA A 247 -7.14 13.86 3.06
CA ALA A 247 -7.59 12.54 2.64
C ALA A 247 -8.74 12.01 3.50
N SER A 248 -9.45 11.02 2.97
CA SER A 248 -10.47 10.25 3.70
C SER A 248 -9.86 9.06 4.41
N VAL A 249 -10.42 8.69 5.56
CA VAL A 249 -10.05 7.48 6.30
C VAL A 249 -10.73 6.28 5.63
N PRO A 250 -9.99 5.22 5.24
CA PRO A 250 -10.56 4.03 4.63
C PRO A 250 -11.21 3.11 5.67
N SER A 251 -11.98 2.14 5.19
CA SER A 251 -12.39 1.00 6.02
C SER A 251 -11.22 0.03 6.16
N TYR A 252 -10.85 -0.32 7.39
CA TYR A 252 -9.75 -1.26 7.66
C TYR A 252 -10.28 -2.69 7.82
N THR A 253 -9.69 -3.65 7.12
CA THR A 253 -9.98 -5.09 7.24
C THR A 253 -8.70 -5.93 7.19
N GLY A 254 -8.82 -7.25 7.42
CA GLY A 254 -7.65 -8.14 7.41
C GLY A 254 -6.86 -8.11 8.72
N HIS A 255 -5.53 -8.23 8.62
CA HIS A 255 -4.63 -8.20 9.78
C HIS A 255 -4.56 -6.83 10.44
N THR A 256 -4.15 -6.78 11.71
CA THR A 256 -4.19 -5.56 12.53
C THR A 256 -2.91 -4.73 12.50
N ALA A 257 -1.85 -5.21 11.86
CA ALA A 257 -0.55 -4.56 11.76
C ALA A 257 0.06 -4.84 10.38
N THR A 258 0.81 -3.90 9.82
CA THR A 258 1.50 -4.06 8.53
C THR A 258 2.97 -4.41 8.72
N TRP A 259 3.55 -4.04 9.87
CA TRP A 259 4.86 -4.49 10.31
C TRP A 259 4.70 -5.19 11.67
N ASP A 260 5.00 -6.49 11.75
CA ASP A 260 4.62 -7.30 12.91
C ASP A 260 5.64 -8.39 13.24
N ALA A 261 6.55 -8.08 14.19
CA ALA A 261 7.55 -9.02 14.68
C ALA A 261 6.96 -10.25 15.41
N THR A 262 5.68 -10.23 15.79
CA THR A 262 5.04 -11.38 16.45
C THR A 262 4.61 -12.45 15.46
N THR A 263 4.39 -12.10 14.19
CA THR A 263 3.89 -13.01 13.14
C THR A 263 4.78 -13.10 11.89
N ASN A 264 5.63 -12.10 11.62
CA ASN A 264 6.52 -12.04 10.47
C ASN A 264 7.93 -12.54 10.84
N SER A 265 8.46 -13.51 10.08
CA SER A 265 9.75 -14.15 10.33
C SER A 265 10.96 -13.22 10.17
N ILE A 266 10.90 -12.25 9.24
CA ILE A 266 11.97 -11.27 9.01
C ILE A 266 11.93 -10.21 10.13
N ALA A 267 10.76 -9.60 10.37
CA ALA A 267 10.60 -8.61 11.44
C ALA A 267 10.97 -9.19 12.81
N LYS A 268 10.55 -10.42 13.10
CA LYS A 268 10.92 -11.14 14.34
C LYS A 268 12.43 -11.30 14.51
N TYR A 269 13.15 -11.56 13.43
CA TYR A 269 14.60 -11.68 13.49
C TYR A 269 15.26 -10.33 13.80
N ASN A 270 14.79 -9.25 13.18
CA ASN A 270 15.39 -7.93 13.37
C ASN A 270 15.04 -7.31 14.73
N PHE A 271 13.78 -7.41 15.13
CA PHE A 271 13.23 -6.70 16.29
C PHE A 271 12.27 -7.61 17.07
N PRO A 272 12.76 -8.68 17.71
CA PRO A 272 11.92 -9.74 18.29
C PRO A 272 10.93 -9.26 19.35
N ASP A 273 11.26 -8.18 20.06
CA ASP A 273 10.48 -7.65 21.18
C ASP A 273 9.73 -6.35 20.82
N SER A 274 9.87 -5.86 19.59
CA SER A 274 9.15 -4.65 19.16
C SER A 274 7.66 -4.95 19.01
N PRO A 275 6.78 -4.09 19.55
CA PRO A 275 5.34 -4.18 19.28
C PRO A 275 5.06 -4.09 17.79
N ALA A 276 4.01 -4.77 17.34
CA ALA A 276 3.53 -4.63 15.98
C ALA A 276 3.06 -3.19 15.69
N GLU A 277 3.22 -2.75 14.44
CA GLU A 277 2.90 -1.40 13.96
C GLU A 277 2.05 -1.46 12.69
N TYR A 278 1.23 -0.43 12.47
CA TYR A 278 0.43 -0.29 11.24
C TYR A 278 0.89 0.99 10.54
N LEU A 279 1.62 0.83 9.43
CA LEU A 279 2.40 1.89 8.78
C LEU A 279 2.06 2.08 7.30
N ASP A 280 1.46 1.08 6.66
CA ASP A 280 1.18 1.08 5.23
C ASP A 280 -0.29 1.42 4.92
N TYR A 281 -0.51 2.34 3.98
CA TYR A 281 -1.84 2.85 3.67
C TYR A 281 -2.05 3.06 2.18
N ILE A 282 -3.32 3.06 1.75
CA ILE A 282 -3.77 3.61 0.46
C ILE A 282 -5.04 4.43 0.71
N ILE A 283 -4.96 5.74 0.55
CA ILE A 283 -6.03 6.67 0.92
C ILE A 283 -6.40 7.59 -0.25
N ALA A 284 -7.63 8.11 -0.25
CA ALA A 284 -8.14 8.96 -1.31
C ALA A 284 -8.23 10.43 -0.88
N SER A 285 -7.75 11.34 -1.72
CA SER A 285 -7.90 12.80 -1.55
C SER A 285 -9.37 13.19 -1.56
N LYS A 286 -9.77 14.07 -0.64
CA LYS A 286 -11.14 14.63 -0.54
C LYS A 286 -11.38 15.83 -1.44
N ASP A 287 -10.34 16.41 -2.02
CA ASP A 287 -10.42 17.51 -2.98
C ASP A 287 -10.83 17.02 -4.39
N HIS A 288 -10.90 15.69 -4.58
CA HIS A 288 -11.11 15.03 -5.85
C HIS A 288 -12.29 14.05 -5.78
N ALA A 289 -12.36 13.07 -6.68
CA ALA A 289 -13.46 12.12 -6.68
C ALA A 289 -13.46 11.29 -5.40
N ASN A 290 -14.47 11.50 -4.56
CA ASN A 290 -14.63 10.77 -3.31
C ASN A 290 -15.21 9.38 -3.59
N PRO A 291 -14.48 8.29 -3.27
CA PRO A 291 -15.02 6.94 -3.42
C PRO A 291 -16.29 6.77 -2.59
N SER A 292 -17.30 6.08 -3.12
CA SER A 292 -18.43 5.61 -2.29
C SER A 292 -17.98 4.64 -1.21
N TYR A 293 -16.91 3.91 -1.50
CA TYR A 293 -16.30 2.96 -0.59
C TYR A 293 -14.80 2.84 -0.93
N ILE A 294 -13.96 2.83 0.10
CA ILE A 294 -12.54 2.52 0.02
C ILE A 294 -12.16 1.64 1.21
N GLU A 295 -11.56 0.49 0.91
CA GLU A 295 -11.07 -0.48 1.89
C GLU A 295 -9.54 -0.52 1.86
N ASN A 296 -8.91 -0.75 3.01
CA ASN A 296 -7.52 -1.16 3.14
C ASN A 296 -7.49 -2.49 3.91
N LYS A 297 -7.15 -3.55 3.20
CA LYS A 297 -7.05 -4.90 3.75
C LYS A 297 -5.60 -5.31 3.90
N VAL A 298 -5.16 -5.58 5.13
CA VAL A 298 -3.82 -6.13 5.36
C VAL A 298 -3.84 -7.65 5.14
N LEU A 299 -2.98 -8.14 4.25
CA LEU A 299 -2.83 -9.57 3.98
C LEU A 299 -1.64 -10.14 4.76
N GLN A 300 -1.66 -11.42 5.10
CA GLN A 300 -0.50 -12.12 5.69
C GLN A 300 -0.02 -13.25 4.77
N PRO A 301 0.42 -12.95 3.54
CA PRO A 301 0.88 -14.00 2.62
C PRO A 301 2.22 -14.55 3.12
N LYS A 302 2.32 -15.87 3.22
CA LYS A 302 3.58 -16.56 3.49
C LYS A 302 4.25 -16.98 2.18
N SER A 303 5.56 -16.87 2.13
CA SER A 303 6.36 -17.33 1.01
C SER A 303 6.68 -18.82 1.14
N PRO A 304 7.04 -19.50 0.05
CA PRO A 304 7.85 -20.71 0.14
C PRO A 304 9.08 -20.45 1.03
N GLN A 305 9.52 -21.46 1.76
CA GLN A 305 10.71 -21.31 2.60
C GLN A 305 11.93 -20.97 1.74
N TRP A 306 12.71 -20.00 2.20
CA TRP A 306 13.98 -19.60 1.62
C TRP A 306 15.02 -19.46 2.72
N THR A 307 16.28 -19.73 2.38
CA THR A 307 17.37 -19.83 3.36
C THR A 307 18.57 -19.01 2.92
N VAL A 308 19.10 -18.21 3.84
CA VAL A 308 20.33 -17.46 3.67
C VAL A 308 21.37 -17.94 4.68
N THR A 309 22.64 -17.72 4.37
CA THR A 309 23.74 -17.95 5.32
C THR A 309 24.39 -16.62 5.64
N SER A 310 24.51 -16.31 6.92
CA SER A 310 25.22 -15.13 7.42
C SER A 310 26.07 -15.57 8.60
N TRP A 311 27.34 -15.15 8.64
CA TRP A 311 28.26 -15.50 9.74
C TRP A 311 28.31 -17.00 10.08
N PHE A 312 28.41 -17.85 9.05
CA PHE A 312 28.43 -19.32 9.17
C PHE A 312 27.16 -19.96 9.75
N GLN A 313 26.09 -19.19 9.94
CA GLN A 313 24.81 -19.65 10.45
C GLN A 313 23.75 -19.57 9.34
N LYS A 314 22.91 -20.60 9.26
CA LYS A 314 21.79 -20.65 8.32
C LYS A 314 20.54 -20.08 8.97
N TYR A 315 19.87 -19.18 8.27
CA TYR A 315 18.61 -18.57 8.69
C TYR A 315 17.56 -18.90 7.63
N THR A 316 16.42 -19.43 8.05
CA THR A 316 15.32 -19.80 7.17
C THR A 316 14.11 -18.96 7.51
N TYR A 317 13.49 -18.39 6.48
CA TYR A 317 12.34 -17.50 6.59
C TYR A 317 11.21 -18.03 5.71
N ASN A 318 10.00 -17.52 5.95
CA ASN A 318 8.81 -17.84 5.18
C ASN A 318 7.91 -16.61 4.94
N ASP A 319 8.52 -15.43 4.96
CA ASP A 319 7.88 -14.17 4.57
C ASP A 319 8.58 -13.58 3.35
N TYR A 320 7.84 -12.78 2.58
CA TYR A 320 8.36 -12.09 1.38
C TYR A 320 9.14 -10.80 1.71
N SER A 321 8.80 -10.19 2.84
CA SER A 321 9.31 -8.92 3.36
C SER A 321 9.03 -8.87 4.86
N ASP A 322 9.63 -7.94 5.60
CA ASP A 322 9.29 -7.68 7.01
C ASP A 322 7.95 -6.93 7.15
N HIS A 323 7.54 -6.22 6.09
CA HIS A 323 6.20 -5.67 5.94
C HIS A 323 5.25 -6.65 5.23
N TYR A 324 3.98 -6.61 5.64
CA TYR A 324 2.85 -7.20 4.97
C TYR A 324 2.24 -6.24 3.94
N PRO A 325 1.73 -6.73 2.80
CA PRO A 325 1.10 -5.89 1.80
C PRO A 325 -0.30 -5.43 2.22
N VAL A 326 -0.67 -4.23 1.76
CA VAL A 326 -2.02 -3.68 1.90
C VAL A 326 -2.70 -3.70 0.54
N GLU A 327 -3.83 -4.40 0.46
CA GLU A 327 -4.70 -4.45 -0.71
C GLU A 327 -5.86 -3.47 -0.52
N ALA A 328 -6.00 -2.53 -1.45
CA ALA A 328 -7.09 -1.56 -1.44
C ALA A 328 -8.15 -1.87 -2.51
N THR A 329 -9.41 -1.75 -2.09
CA THR A 329 -10.58 -1.89 -2.97
C THR A 329 -11.32 -0.56 -2.99
N ILE A 330 -11.39 0.08 -4.15
CA ILE A 330 -12.01 1.40 -4.32
C ILE A 330 -13.23 1.25 -5.24
N SER A 331 -14.40 1.60 -4.73
CA SER A 331 -15.64 1.71 -5.51
C SER A 331 -15.69 3.07 -6.19
N MET A 332 -15.61 3.05 -7.52
CA MET A 332 -15.70 4.21 -8.40
C MET A 332 -17.16 4.45 -8.81
N LYS A 333 -17.52 5.72 -9.03
CA LYS A 333 -18.84 6.18 -9.46
C LYS A 333 -18.86 6.61 -10.92
#